data_AF-C9S8V4-F1
#
_entry.id   AF-C9S8V4-F1
#
_cell.length_a   1.000
_cell.length_b   1.000
_cell.length_c   1.000
_cell.angle_alpha   90.00
_cell.angle_beta   90.00
_cell.angle_gamma   90.00
#
_symmetry.space_group_name_H-M   'P 1'
#
loop_
_entity.id
_entity.type
_entity.pdbx_description
1 polymer ?
#
loop_
_entity_poly.entity_id
_entity_poly.type
_entity_poly.pdbx_seq_one_letter_code
_entity_poly.pdbx_strand_id
1 'polypeptide(L)' 'MHQHVLMAGYKIPHPNVSEMFIRVQTDGTITPKDAVTEVIKDLMKDFSHLAQEFIREYELRRVVEARQHDQTNGQ' A
#
# COMPACT_ATOMS: atom_id res chain seq x y z
N MET A 1 6.82 -9.25 -7.12
CA MET A 1 6.07 -10.26 -7.90
C MET A 1 6.18 -11.56 -7.13
N HIS A 2 5.05 -12.21 -6.83
CA HIS A 2 5.05 -13.45 -6.06
C HIS A 2 5.73 -14.57 -6.87
N GLN A 3 6.71 -15.25 -6.29
CA GLN A 3 7.61 -16.18 -7.01
C GLN A 3 6.85 -17.30 -7.76
N HIS A 4 5.78 -17.82 -7.16
CA HIS A 4 4.96 -18.90 -7.70
C HIS A 4 3.82 -18.46 -8.63
N VAL A 5 3.72 -17.16 -8.98
CA VAL A 5 2.66 -16.66 -9.88
C VAL A 5 3.18 -16.54 -11.30
N LEU A 6 2.56 -17.28 -12.21
CA LEU A 6 2.87 -17.27 -13.64
C LEU A 6 2.12 -16.17 -14.40
N MET A 7 0.87 -15.91 -14.01
CA MET A 7 0.03 -14.88 -14.63
C MET A 7 -0.91 -14.28 -13.60
N ALA A 8 -1.08 -12.96 -13.66
CA ALA A 8 -2.09 -12.23 -12.92
C ALA A 8 -2.72 -11.18 -13.84
N GLY A 9 -4.04 -11.06 -13.78
CA GLY A 9 -4.77 -10.04 -14.52
C GLY A 9 -6.13 -9.77 -13.89
N TYR A 10 -6.69 -8.60 -14.17
CA TYR A 10 -8.01 -8.23 -13.73
C TYR A 10 -8.85 -7.70 -14.89
N LYS A 11 -10.17 -7.79 -14.77
CA LYS A 11 -11.10 -7.09 -15.65
C LYS A 11 -12.29 -6.56 -14.86
N ILE A 12 -12.73 -5.36 -15.21
CA ILE A 12 -14.02 -4.83 -14.78
C ILE A 12 -15.00 -5.16 -15.90
N PRO A 13 -16.04 -5.99 -15.65
CA PRO A 13 -16.93 -6.45 -16.71
C PRO A 13 -17.81 -5.33 -17.26
N HIS A 14 -18.16 -4.36 -16.43
CA HIS A 14 -19.00 -3.23 -16.79
C HIS A 14 -18.74 -2.04 -15.85
N PRO A 15 -18.62 -0.80 -16.34
CA PRO A 15 -18.25 0.36 -15.51
C PRO A 15 -19.32 0.73 -14.45
N ASN A 16 -20.60 0.45 -14.73
CA ASN A 16 -21.70 0.76 -13.80
C ASN A 16 -21.97 -0.35 -12.77
N VAL A 17 -21.17 -1.40 -12.71
CA VAL A 17 -21.27 -2.46 -11.71
C VAL A 17 -19.98 -2.48 -10.90
N SER A 18 -20.08 -2.38 -9.58
CA SER A 18 -18.93 -2.41 -8.67
C SER A 18 -18.44 -3.85 -8.46
N GLU A 19 -18.04 -4.50 -9.55
CA GLU A 19 -17.48 -5.85 -9.55
C GLU A 19 -16.16 -5.87 -10.32
N MET A 20 -15.21 -6.68 -9.85
CA MET A 20 -13.94 -6.92 -10.50
C MET A 20 -13.66 -8.42 -10.52
N PHE A 21 -13.28 -8.95 -11.67
CA PHE A 21 -12.78 -10.31 -11.79
C PHE A 21 -11.26 -10.29 -11.77
N ILE A 22 -10.66 -11.10 -10.89
CA ILE A 22 -9.22 -11.28 -10.79
C ILE A 22 -8.90 -12.72 -11.18
N ARG A 23 -7.96 -12.90 -12.10
CA ARG A 23 -7.43 -14.20 -12.50
C ARG A 23 -5.97 -14.29 -12.08
N VAL A 24 -5.66 -15.35 -11.35
CA VAL A 24 -4.30 -15.70 -10.95
C VAL A 24 -4.03 -17.14 -11.36
N GLN A 25 -2.87 -17.37 -11.95
CA GLN A 25 -2.37 -18.69 -12.30
C GLN A 25 -1.02 -18.90 -11.62
N THR A 26 -0.90 -20.00 -10.88
CA THR A 26 0.33 -20.39 -10.19
C THR A 26 1.00 -21.57 -10.90
N ASP A 27 2.24 -21.87 -10.49
CA ASP A 27 3.01 -23.03 -10.97
C ASP A 27 2.57 -24.38 -10.37
N GLY A 28 1.60 -24.37 -9.44
CA GLY A 28 1.09 -25.54 -8.73
C GLY A 28 1.73 -25.78 -7.36
N THR A 29 2.81 -25.06 -7.00
CA THR A 29 3.46 -25.16 -5.68
C THR A 29 2.55 -24.63 -4.58
N ILE A 30 1.79 -23.58 -4.89
CA ILE A 30 0.76 -23.00 -4.01
C ILE A 30 -0.55 -22.78 -4.77
N THR A 31 -1.66 -22.69 -4.05
CA THR A 31 -2.94 -22.37 -4.69
C THR A 31 -3.01 -20.89 -5.08
N PRO A 32 -3.77 -20.52 -6.12
CA PRO A 32 -3.98 -19.11 -6.46
C PRO A 32 -4.59 -18.30 -5.31
N LYS A 33 -5.41 -18.93 -4.46
CA LYS A 33 -6.01 -18.30 -3.28
C LYS A 33 -4.94 -17.93 -2.25
N ASP A 34 -4.00 -18.83 -1.99
CA ASP A 34 -2.93 -18.58 -1.01
C ASP A 34 -2.02 -17.45 -1.52
N ALA A 35 -1.63 -17.50 -2.80
CA ALA A 35 -0.84 -16.45 -3.43
C ALA A 35 -1.47 -15.05 -3.28
N VAL A 36 -2.78 -14.94 -3.54
CA VAL A 36 -3.50 -13.66 -3.39
C VAL A 36 -3.56 -13.23 -1.92
N THR A 37 -3.79 -14.18 -1.01
CA THR A 37 -3.89 -13.89 0.43
C THR A 37 -2.58 -13.36 0.98
N GLU A 38 -1.45 -13.95 0.59
CA GLU A 38 -0.11 -13.51 1.00
C GLU A 38 0.20 -12.11 0.46
N VAL A 39 -0.04 -11.86 -0.83
CA VAL A 39 0.20 -10.54 -1.43
C VAL A 39 -0.67 -9.45 -0.80
N ILE A 40 -1.92 -9.74 -0.42
CA ILE A 40 -2.77 -8.78 0.28
C ILE A 40 -2.18 -8.44 1.65
N LYS A 41 -1.64 -9.42 2.39
CA LYS A 41 -0.99 -9.18 3.69
C LYS A 41 0.26 -8.31 3.54
N ASP A 42 1.08 -8.57 2.53
CA ASP A 42 2.25 -7.75 2.22
C ASP A 42 1.84 -6.32 1.87
N LEU A 43 0.81 -6.15 1.04
CA LEU A 43 0.29 -4.83 0.67
C LEU A 43 -0.23 -4.05 1.88
N MET A 44 -0.95 -4.71 2.80
CA MET A 44 -1.39 -4.08 4.05
C MET A 44 -0.21 -3.61 4.92
N LYS A 45 0.86 -4.43 4.98
CA LYS A 45 2.07 -4.08 5.71
C LYS A 45 2.76 -2.86 5.08
N ASP A 46 2.87 -2.83 3.76
CA ASP A 46 3.48 -1.72 3.03
C ASP A 46 2.70 -0.42 3.22
N PHE A 47 1.36 -0.46 3.15
CA PHE A 47 0.55 0.72 3.43
C PHE A 47 0.65 1.19 4.88
N SER A 48 0.71 0.25 5.82
CA SER A 48 0.88 0.59 7.24
C SER A 48 2.23 1.28 7.47
N HIS A 49 3.30 0.75 6.85
CA HIS A 49 4.63 1.35 6.91
C HIS A 49 4.65 2.74 6.27
N LEU A 50 4.05 2.89 5.09
CA LEU A 50 3.92 4.19 4.41
C LEU A 50 3.19 5.22 5.28
N ALA A 51 2.08 4.83 5.90
CA ALA A 51 1.31 5.73 6.77
C ALA A 51 2.14 6.19 7.98
N GLN A 52 2.87 5.28 8.62
CA GLN A 52 3.73 5.61 9.76
C GLN A 52 4.84 6.58 9.38
N GLU A 53 5.54 6.33 8.28
CA GLU A 53 6.63 7.18 7.82
C GLU A 53 6.10 8.56 7.37
N PHE A 54 4.94 8.60 6.71
CA PHE A 54 4.30 9.85 6.34
C PHE A 54 3.93 10.70 7.57
N ILE A 55 3.29 10.10 8.58
CA ILE A 55 2.92 10.80 9.81
C ILE A 55 4.18 11.29 10.54
N ARG A 56 5.20 10.45 10.67
CA ARG A 56 6.47 10.82 11.32
C ARG A 56 7.10 12.05 10.66
N GLU A 57 7.26 12.02 9.35
CA GLU A 57 7.87 13.12 8.59
C GLU A 57 7.02 14.39 8.65
N TYR A 58 5.70 14.25 8.56
CA TYR A 58 4.76 15.37 8.67
C TYR A 58 4.85 16.06 10.04
N GLU A 59 4.83 15.30 11.14
CA GLU A 59 4.95 15.86 12.49
C GLU A 59 6.33 16.49 12.73
N LEU A 60 7.42 15.87 12.24
CA LEU A 60 8.75 16.45 12.33
C LEU A 60 8.83 17.82 11.67
N ARG A 61 8.27 17.97 10.45
CA ARG A 61 8.25 19.25 9.73
C ARG A 61 7.44 20.31 10.48
N ARG A 62 6.25 19.94 10.98
CA ARG A 62 5.40 20.84 11.78
C ARG A 62 6.12 21.38 13.01
N VAL A 63 6.87 20.53 13.72
CA VAL A 63 7.64 20.96 14.91
C VAL A 63 8.78 21.90 14.52
N VAL A 64 9.49 21.64 13.42
CA VAL A 64 10.55 22.52 12.92
C VAL A 64 10.00 23.89 12.53
N GLU A 65 8.88 23.94 11.80
CA GLU A 65 8.21 25.18 11.41
C GLU A 65 7.75 25.99 12.64
N ALA A 66 7.13 25.32 13.63
CA ALA A 66 6.71 25.98 14.87
C ALA A 66 7.89 26.60 15.64
N ARG A 67 9.03 25.90 15.72
CA ARG A 67 10.24 26.41 16.40
C ARG A 67 10.86 27.62 15.69
N GLN A 68 10.77 27.69 14.37
CA GLN A 68 11.27 28.85 13.61
C GLN A 68 10.42 30.10 13.89
N HIS A 69 9.09 29.96 13.97
CA HIS A 69 8.20 31.07 14.32
C HIS A 69 8.48 31.65 15.72
N ASP A 70 8.76 30.82 16.71
CA ASP A 70 9.08 31.28 18.07
C ASP A 70 10.43 32.03 18.14
N GLN A 71 11.43 31.64 17.34
CA GLN A 71 12.72 32.34 17.29
C GLN A 71 12.63 33.69 16.58
N THR A 72 11.76 33.83 15.59
CA THR A 72 11.61 35.08 14.83
C THR A 72 10.85 36.16 15.61
N ASN A 73 9.96 35.77 16.54
CA ASN A 73 9.19 36.70 17.38
C ASN A 73 9.91 37.11 18.69
N GLY A 74 11.08 36.52 18.98
CA GLY A 74 11.87 36.78 20.19
C GLY A 74 13.04 37.75 20.02
N GLN A 75 13.18 38.40 18.85
CA GLN A 75 14.14 39.47 18.58
C GLN A 75 13.46 40.83 18.40
#